data_AF-A0A0X8E3I8-F1
#
_entry.id   AF-A0A0X8E3I8-F1
#
_cell.length_a   1.000
_cell.length_b   1.000
_cell.length_c   1.000
_cell.angle_alpha   90.00
_cell.angle_beta   90.00
_cell.angle_gamma   90.00
#
_symmetry.space_group_name_H-M   'P 1'
#
loop_
_entity.id
_entity.type
_entity.pdbx_description
1 polymer ?
#
loop_
_entity_poly.entity_id
_entity_poly.type
_entity_poly.pdbx_seq_one_letter_code
_entity_poly.pdbx_strand_id
1 'polypeptide(L)'
;MSVAERGIRVAAATLPASMRKRYREQWLADVRDADELGLSRAAIVAGAFTFSMRLGRTAEVRGYAVTELMMRRVRWGLALVISSPVVLVTLWMTGTLSSEPGSPLALLVAAAGRLSLTVMTLGFLLLIAAARGANRMALVGTALVAVGLLGVVVPAALATMLPGTDWVYRNGVLAAAIPLLIVLAVVGAFLALIGFARGLAHVEVPTRTAPGSTKAATRARAGLVAFVLLALLLAFGSYETLVLSPLTMAPGYELSEIYALLSPPDRSWGIMMVMIWLVFWSVAVLALLALCLLRGRLAAALNVLLTPRRLTVYALLLGAVIIFFQGWSGFSLGMSISDTIPPFAGGRSWQGQALSALGALSFVVAIMLALVPGPRRAPVPAASAA
;
A
#
# COMPACT_ATOMS: atom_id res chain seq x y z
N MET A 1 3.43 -12.51 43.58
CA MET A 1 2.55 -11.81 42.62
C MET A 1 1.55 -12.81 42.06
N SER A 2 0.26 -12.61 42.33
CA SER A 2 -0.78 -13.59 41.97
C SER A 2 -1.06 -13.62 40.45
N VAL A 3 -1.68 -14.68 39.95
CA VAL A 3 -2.11 -14.77 38.53
C VAL A 3 -3.11 -13.66 38.20
N ALA A 4 -4.00 -13.32 39.15
CA ALA A 4 -4.97 -12.25 38.97
C ALA A 4 -4.30 -10.87 38.84
N GLU A 5 -3.28 -10.57 39.65
CA GLU A 5 -2.50 -9.33 39.53
C GLU A 5 -1.80 -9.20 38.17
N ARG A 6 -1.26 -10.31 37.64
CA ARG A 6 -0.69 -10.34 36.28
C ARG A 6 -1.76 -10.03 35.23
N GLY A 7 -2.94 -10.65 35.35
CA GLY A 7 -4.09 -10.39 34.48
C GLY A 7 -4.50 -8.91 34.47
N ILE A 8 -4.62 -8.28 35.63
CA ILE A 8 -4.94 -6.85 35.76
C ILE A 8 -3.87 -5.96 35.13
N ARG A 9 -2.58 -6.27 35.31
CA ARG A 9 -1.49 -5.50 34.68
C ARG A 9 -1.56 -5.56 33.15
N VAL A 10 -1.84 -6.73 32.59
CA VAL A 10 -2.00 -6.91 31.14
C VAL A 10 -3.25 -6.15 30.66
N ALA A 11 -4.39 -6.29 31.33
CA ALA A 11 -5.61 -5.55 30.99
C ALA A 11 -5.39 -4.04 31.03
N ALA A 12 -4.77 -3.51 32.09
CA ALA A 12 -4.47 -2.08 32.20
C ALA A 12 -3.46 -1.60 31.14
N ALA A 13 -2.52 -2.44 30.71
CA ALA A 13 -1.58 -2.08 29.65
C ALA A 13 -2.29 -1.77 28.31
N THR A 14 -3.47 -2.36 28.08
CA THR A 14 -4.30 -2.08 26.88
C THR A 14 -5.05 -0.74 26.95
N LEU A 15 -5.12 -0.11 28.12
CA LEU A 15 -5.75 1.21 28.30
C LEU A 15 -4.82 2.37 27.88
N PRO A 16 -5.39 3.55 27.55
CA PRO A 16 -4.62 4.77 27.32
C PRO A 16 -3.70 5.12 28.50
N ALA A 17 -2.54 5.69 28.22
CA ALA A 17 -1.52 5.99 29.23
C ALA A 17 -2.05 6.85 30.39
N SER A 18 -2.95 7.81 30.10
CA SER A 18 -3.57 8.69 31.09
C SER A 18 -4.46 7.97 32.10
N MET A 19 -5.04 6.82 31.72
CA MET A 19 -5.99 6.08 32.56
C MET A 19 -5.39 4.81 33.14
N ARG A 20 -4.30 4.30 32.54
CA ARG A 20 -3.65 3.04 32.90
C ARG A 20 -3.33 2.98 34.40
N LYS A 21 -2.75 4.03 34.97
CA LYS A 21 -2.35 4.05 36.38
C LYS A 21 -3.58 3.95 37.29
N ARG A 22 -4.58 4.82 37.07
CA ARG A 22 -5.83 4.87 37.85
C ARG A 22 -6.58 3.54 37.85
N TYR A 23 -6.87 2.97 36.68
CA TYR A 23 -7.61 1.71 36.60
C TYR A 23 -6.80 0.51 37.08
N ARG A 24 -5.48 0.51 36.88
CA ARG A 24 -4.62 -0.53 37.45
C ARG A 24 -4.71 -0.52 38.97
N GLU A 25 -4.64 0.65 39.59
CA GLU A 25 -4.72 0.79 41.04
C GLU A 25 -6.10 0.38 41.57
N GLN A 26 -7.18 0.81 40.92
CA GLN A 26 -8.55 0.41 41.27
C GLN A 26 -8.75 -1.11 41.18
N TRP A 27 -8.42 -1.73 40.05
CA TRP A 27 -8.62 -3.17 39.88
C TRP A 27 -7.71 -4.02 40.76
N LEU A 28 -6.51 -3.53 41.10
CA LEU A 28 -5.66 -4.23 42.07
C LEU A 28 -6.25 -4.15 43.48
N ALA A 29 -6.90 -3.05 43.85
CA ALA A 29 -7.65 -2.96 45.10
C ALA A 29 -8.84 -3.93 45.09
N ASP A 30 -9.62 -3.97 44.00
CA ASP A 30 -10.75 -4.90 43.86
C ASP A 30 -10.29 -6.37 43.98
N VAL A 31 -9.15 -6.73 43.38
CA VAL A 31 -8.59 -8.10 43.49
C VAL A 31 -8.10 -8.41 44.90
N ARG A 32 -7.60 -7.42 45.65
CA ARG A 32 -7.15 -7.59 47.03
C ARG A 32 -8.33 -7.82 47.97
N ASP A 33 -9.39 -7.07 47.78
CA ASP A 33 -10.57 -7.07 48.65
C ASP A 33 -11.62 -8.14 48.19
N ALA A 34 -11.29 -8.91 47.15
CA ALA A 34 -12.19 -9.89 46.52
C ALA A 34 -12.69 -10.98 47.46
N ASP A 35 -11.80 -11.51 48.32
CA ASP A 35 -12.14 -12.63 49.20
C ASP A 35 -13.08 -12.19 50.33
N GLU A 36 -12.91 -10.95 50.83
CA GLU A 36 -13.78 -10.35 51.85
C GLU A 36 -15.19 -10.07 51.31
N LEU A 37 -15.29 -9.78 50.01
CA LEU A 37 -16.55 -9.52 49.32
C LEU A 37 -17.18 -10.78 48.71
N GLY A 38 -16.57 -11.97 48.89
CA GLY A 38 -17.05 -13.22 48.29
C GLY A 38 -17.02 -13.24 46.76
N LEU A 39 -16.18 -12.41 46.14
CA LEU A 39 -16.06 -12.28 44.68
C LEU A 39 -14.93 -13.14 44.13
N SER A 40 -15.17 -13.76 42.97
CA SER A 40 -14.10 -14.47 42.26
C SER A 40 -13.10 -13.47 41.66
N ARG A 41 -11.83 -13.59 42.07
CA ARG A 41 -10.71 -12.85 41.48
C ARG A 41 -10.63 -13.02 39.95
N ALA A 42 -11.04 -14.18 39.42
CA ALA A 42 -11.08 -14.43 37.97
C ALA A 42 -12.16 -13.61 37.26
N ALA A 43 -13.32 -13.41 37.91
CA ALA A 43 -14.39 -12.57 37.38
C ALA A 43 -13.97 -11.10 37.30
N ILE A 44 -13.23 -10.60 38.29
CA ILE A 44 -12.69 -9.23 38.29
C ILE A 44 -11.70 -9.04 37.13
N VAL A 45 -10.80 -10.00 36.89
CA VAL A 45 -9.87 -9.97 35.76
C VAL A 45 -10.62 -10.00 34.42
N ALA A 46 -11.61 -10.87 34.27
CA ALA A 46 -12.43 -10.94 33.06
C ALA A 46 -13.22 -9.64 32.82
N GLY A 47 -13.75 -9.04 33.88
CA GLY A 47 -14.39 -7.73 33.87
C GLY A 47 -13.44 -6.62 33.41
N ALA A 48 -12.21 -6.58 33.94
CA ALA A 48 -11.18 -5.63 33.54
C ALA A 48 -10.78 -5.79 32.06
N PHE A 49 -10.67 -7.03 31.55
CA PHE A 49 -10.43 -7.28 30.12
C PHE A 49 -11.61 -6.84 29.25
N THR A 50 -12.83 -7.16 29.65
CA THR A 50 -14.05 -6.77 28.91
C THR A 50 -14.21 -5.26 28.88
N PHE A 51 -13.98 -4.61 30.03
CA PHE A 51 -14.00 -3.17 30.14
C PHE A 51 -12.91 -2.52 29.31
N SER A 52 -11.65 -2.96 29.40
CA SER A 52 -10.56 -2.39 28.62
C SER A 52 -10.76 -2.56 27.10
N MET A 53 -11.32 -3.70 26.67
CA MET A 53 -11.71 -3.92 25.28
C MET A 53 -12.86 -3.02 24.81
N ARG A 54 -13.80 -2.66 25.70
CA ARG A 54 -14.94 -1.77 25.38
C ARG A 54 -14.57 -0.30 25.48
N LEU A 55 -13.86 0.09 26.54
CA LEU A 55 -13.43 1.46 26.81
C LEU A 55 -12.44 1.95 25.73
N GLY A 56 -11.56 1.06 25.25
CA GLY A 56 -10.65 1.37 24.14
C GLY A 56 -11.35 1.67 22.82
N ARG A 57 -12.68 1.48 22.70
CA ARG A 57 -13.47 1.68 21.48
C ARG A 57 -14.20 3.01 21.43
N THR A 58 -14.35 3.74 22.53
CA THR A 58 -15.03 5.05 22.54
C THR A 58 -14.02 6.15 22.20
N ALA A 59 -14.36 7.00 21.24
CA ALA A 59 -13.48 8.07 20.76
C ALA A 59 -13.14 9.08 21.88
N GLU A 60 -14.10 9.32 22.77
CA GLU A 60 -13.98 10.19 23.95
C GLU A 60 -12.84 9.77 24.90
N VAL A 61 -12.69 8.47 25.16
CA VAL A 61 -11.66 7.95 26.08
C VAL A 61 -10.25 8.13 25.51
N ARG A 62 -10.10 8.14 24.19
CA ARG A 62 -8.83 8.43 23.52
C ARG A 62 -8.62 9.93 23.26
N GLY A 63 -9.54 10.79 23.70
CA GLY A 63 -9.53 12.22 23.42
C GLY A 63 -9.62 12.56 21.93
N TYR A 64 -10.16 11.65 21.11
CA TYR A 64 -10.41 11.88 19.70
C TYR A 64 -11.87 12.31 19.51
N ALA A 65 -12.09 13.35 18.71
CA ALA A 65 -13.42 13.52 18.11
C ALA A 65 -13.75 12.24 17.30
N VAL A 66 -15.00 11.77 17.34
CA VAL A 66 -15.46 10.60 16.58
C VAL A 66 -15.02 10.68 15.12
N THR A 67 -15.08 11.89 14.55
CA THR A 67 -14.64 12.16 13.19
C THR A 67 -13.13 12.02 12.97
N GLU A 68 -12.29 12.42 13.93
CA GLU A 68 -10.83 12.24 13.78
C GLU A 68 -10.48 10.74 13.76
N LEU A 69 -11.10 9.95 14.64
CA LEU A 69 -10.93 8.50 14.65
C LEU A 69 -11.44 7.86 13.35
N MET A 70 -12.60 8.30 12.85
CA MET A 70 -13.15 7.86 11.56
C MET A 70 -12.15 8.15 10.43
N MET A 71 -11.67 9.39 10.31
CA MET A 71 -10.72 9.77 9.26
C MET A 71 -9.39 9.04 9.36
N ARG A 72 -8.88 8.80 10.58
CA ARG A 72 -7.69 7.96 10.79
C ARG A 72 -7.91 6.54 10.29
N ARG A 73 -9.07 5.93 10.58
CA ARG A 73 -9.45 4.60 10.09
C ARG A 73 -9.60 4.55 8.58
N VAL A 74 -10.27 5.55 7.96
CA VAL A 74 -10.37 5.65 6.49
C VAL A 74 -9.00 5.69 5.86
N ARG A 75 -8.11 6.55 6.37
CA ARG A 75 -6.77 6.74 5.83
C ARG A 75 -5.90 5.49 5.94
N TRP A 76 -5.89 4.82 7.09
CA TRP A 76 -5.21 3.53 7.26
C TRP A 76 -5.84 2.44 6.38
N GLY A 77 -7.16 2.34 6.38
CA GLY A 77 -7.89 1.36 5.59
C GLY A 77 -7.57 1.48 4.10
N LEU A 78 -7.64 2.69 3.54
CA LEU A 78 -7.26 2.98 2.16
C LEU A 78 -5.79 2.64 1.89
N ALA A 79 -4.87 3.02 2.79
CA ALA A 79 -3.46 2.72 2.60
C ALA A 79 -3.20 1.22 2.46
N LEU A 80 -3.82 0.40 3.31
CA LEU A 80 -3.67 -1.05 3.29
C LEU A 80 -4.36 -1.68 2.07
N VAL A 81 -5.59 -1.24 1.74
CA VAL A 81 -6.35 -1.77 0.58
C VAL A 81 -5.68 -1.41 -0.75
N ILE A 82 -5.12 -0.21 -0.89
CA ILE A 82 -4.43 0.20 -2.13
C ILE A 82 -3.06 -0.48 -2.27
N SER A 83 -2.33 -0.64 -1.17
CA SER A 83 -0.98 -1.22 -1.19
C SER A 83 -0.97 -2.73 -1.49
N SER A 84 -1.96 -3.47 -0.97
CA SER A 84 -1.94 -4.93 -0.99
C SER A 84 -2.02 -5.55 -2.40
N PRO A 85 -2.93 -5.09 -3.30
CA PRO A 85 -2.99 -5.58 -4.68
C PRO A 85 -1.70 -5.34 -5.46
N VAL A 86 -1.00 -4.22 -5.23
CA VAL A 86 0.26 -3.93 -5.93
C VAL A 86 1.34 -4.96 -5.60
N VAL A 87 1.44 -5.36 -4.33
CA VAL A 87 2.36 -6.43 -3.93
C VAL A 87 1.98 -7.76 -4.60
N LEU A 88 0.70 -8.12 -4.59
CA LEU A 88 0.22 -9.36 -5.23
C LEU A 88 0.48 -9.38 -6.74
N VAL A 89 0.17 -8.28 -7.44
CA VAL A 89 0.43 -8.14 -8.88
C VAL A 89 1.93 -8.21 -9.16
N THR A 90 2.77 -7.64 -8.29
CA THR A 90 4.24 -7.69 -8.46
C THR A 90 4.77 -9.12 -8.29
N LEU A 91 4.29 -9.85 -7.27
CA LEU A 91 4.64 -11.27 -7.09
C LEU A 91 4.23 -12.09 -8.32
N TRP A 92 3.06 -11.80 -8.88
CA TRP A 92 2.58 -12.43 -10.11
C TRP A 92 3.45 -12.09 -11.33
N MET A 93 3.70 -10.81 -11.60
CA MET A 93 4.46 -10.35 -12.78
C MET A 93 5.94 -10.74 -12.76
N THR A 94 6.52 -10.96 -11.57
CA THR A 94 7.94 -11.34 -11.47
C THR A 94 8.20 -12.82 -11.77
N GLY A 95 7.16 -13.60 -12.08
CA GLY A 95 7.32 -15.04 -12.39
C GLY A 95 7.74 -15.87 -11.18
N THR A 96 7.77 -15.28 -9.98
CA THR A 96 8.12 -15.97 -8.73
C THR A 96 7.12 -17.06 -8.35
N LEU A 97 5.99 -17.14 -9.06
CA LEU A 97 5.00 -18.21 -8.98
C LEU A 97 5.39 -19.49 -9.72
N SER A 98 6.36 -19.39 -10.62
CA SER A 98 6.93 -20.53 -11.35
C SER A 98 8.09 -21.18 -10.59
N SER A 99 8.41 -20.71 -9.39
CA SER A 99 9.44 -21.32 -8.54
C SER A 99 9.06 -22.75 -8.18
N GLU A 100 10.02 -23.65 -8.17
CA GLU A 100 9.79 -25.06 -7.82
C GLU A 100 9.03 -25.19 -6.48
N PRO A 101 7.97 -26.03 -6.43
CA PRO A 101 7.21 -26.26 -5.20
C PRO A 101 8.14 -26.66 -4.04
N GLY A 102 8.04 -25.96 -2.91
CA GLY A 102 8.88 -26.21 -1.74
C GLY A 102 10.21 -25.47 -1.72
N SER A 103 10.59 -24.76 -2.80
CA SER A 103 11.76 -23.88 -2.78
C SER A 103 11.60 -22.74 -1.75
N PRO A 104 12.71 -22.22 -1.17
CA PRO A 104 12.65 -21.07 -0.26
C PRO A 104 11.96 -19.85 -0.87
N LEU A 105 12.10 -19.66 -2.19
CA LEU A 105 11.44 -18.59 -2.93
C LEU A 105 9.91 -18.80 -2.96
N ALA A 106 9.43 -20.01 -3.26
CA ALA A 106 8.00 -20.34 -3.24
C ALA A 106 7.37 -20.05 -1.86
N LEU A 107 8.07 -20.42 -0.79
CA LEU A 107 7.63 -20.17 0.58
C LEU A 107 7.55 -18.67 0.89
N LEU A 108 8.54 -17.88 0.45
CA LEU A 108 8.56 -16.43 0.62
C LEU A 108 7.42 -15.76 -0.14
N VAL A 109 7.14 -16.19 -1.37
CA VAL A 109 6.03 -15.68 -2.19
C VAL A 109 4.69 -16.00 -1.56
N ALA A 110 4.49 -17.24 -1.12
CA ALA A 110 3.28 -17.65 -0.42
C ALA A 110 3.11 -16.91 0.92
N ALA A 111 4.18 -16.65 1.66
CA ALA A 111 4.15 -15.85 2.88
C ALA A 111 3.80 -14.38 2.59
N ALA A 112 4.45 -13.77 1.60
CA ALA A 112 4.21 -12.40 1.19
C ALA A 112 2.77 -12.20 0.70
N GLY A 113 2.25 -13.10 -0.12
CA GLY A 113 0.88 -12.99 -0.60
C GLY A 113 -0.17 -13.26 0.49
N ARG A 114 0.05 -14.20 1.41
CA ARG A 114 -0.81 -14.36 2.60
C ARG A 114 -0.81 -13.11 3.48
N LEU A 115 0.36 -12.51 3.67
CA LEU A 115 0.49 -11.25 4.40
C LEU A 115 -0.29 -10.13 3.68
N SER A 116 -0.14 -9.99 2.37
CA SER A 116 -0.90 -9.01 1.58
C SER A 116 -2.41 -9.21 1.69
N LEU A 117 -2.91 -10.45 1.62
CA LEU A 117 -4.33 -10.73 1.82
C LEU A 117 -4.79 -10.34 3.23
N THR A 118 -4.01 -10.71 4.26
CA THR A 118 -4.31 -10.37 5.66
C THR A 118 -4.36 -8.85 5.87
N VAL A 119 -3.39 -8.13 5.30
CA VAL A 119 -3.31 -6.67 5.34
C VAL A 119 -4.49 -6.03 4.61
N MET A 120 -4.88 -6.57 3.46
CA MET A 120 -6.04 -6.10 2.70
C MET A 120 -7.34 -6.28 3.48
N THR A 121 -7.55 -7.46 4.08
CA THR A 121 -8.71 -7.75 4.93
C THR A 121 -8.75 -6.80 6.13
N LEU A 122 -7.63 -6.58 6.81
CA LEU A 122 -7.54 -5.60 7.89
C LEU A 122 -7.89 -4.19 7.40
N GLY A 123 -7.41 -3.80 6.22
CA GLY A 123 -7.76 -2.55 5.56
C GLY A 123 -9.27 -2.39 5.37
N PHE A 124 -9.94 -3.40 4.84
CA PHE A 124 -11.41 -3.39 4.71
C PHE A 124 -12.13 -3.35 6.05
N LEU A 125 -11.66 -4.08 7.06
CA LEU A 125 -12.24 -4.01 8.41
C LEU A 125 -12.16 -2.60 9.00
N LEU A 126 -11.04 -1.88 8.77
CA LEU A 126 -10.91 -0.48 9.16
C LEU A 126 -11.86 0.45 8.39
N LEU A 127 -12.00 0.25 7.07
CA LEU A 127 -12.94 1.01 6.25
C LEU A 127 -14.39 0.78 6.67
N ILE A 128 -14.79 -0.48 6.91
CA ILE A 128 -16.13 -0.85 7.39
C ILE A 128 -16.38 -0.22 8.77
N ALA A 129 -15.40 -0.29 9.68
CA ALA A 129 -15.50 0.34 11.00
C ALA A 129 -15.60 1.86 10.93
N ALA A 130 -15.01 2.50 9.92
CA ALA A 130 -15.18 3.93 9.66
C ALA A 130 -16.55 4.23 9.05
N ALA A 131 -16.98 3.43 8.07
CA ALA A 131 -18.24 3.60 7.35
C ALA A 131 -19.46 3.48 8.28
N ARG A 132 -19.40 2.57 9.27
CA ARG A 132 -20.41 2.48 10.34
C ARG A 132 -20.61 3.79 11.11
N GLY A 133 -19.54 4.55 11.31
CA GLY A 133 -19.59 5.86 11.95
C GLY A 133 -20.04 6.99 11.02
N ALA A 134 -19.99 6.79 9.70
CA ALA A 134 -20.38 7.79 8.72
C ALA A 134 -21.89 7.73 8.41
N ASN A 135 -22.36 6.63 7.79
CA ASN A 135 -23.77 6.36 7.48
C ASN A 135 -23.94 4.98 6.81
N ARG A 136 -25.20 4.54 6.65
CA ARG A 136 -25.55 3.25 6.00
C ARG A 136 -25.07 3.17 4.55
N MET A 137 -25.11 4.27 3.79
CA MET A 137 -24.68 4.28 2.38
C MET A 137 -23.18 4.00 2.25
N ALA A 138 -22.35 4.64 3.08
CA ALA A 138 -20.92 4.37 3.14
C ALA A 138 -20.63 2.90 3.51
N LEU A 139 -21.42 2.35 4.44
CA LEU A 139 -21.26 0.97 4.90
C LEU A 139 -21.57 -0.04 3.79
N VAL A 140 -22.72 0.10 3.14
CA VAL A 140 -23.11 -0.77 2.02
C VAL A 140 -22.09 -0.66 0.90
N GLY A 141 -21.73 0.58 0.50
CA GLY A 141 -20.73 0.79 -0.55
C GLY A 141 -19.40 0.12 -0.23
N THR A 142 -18.87 0.31 0.98
CA THR A 142 -17.61 -0.31 1.41
C THR A 142 -17.69 -1.83 1.45
N ALA A 143 -18.82 -2.41 1.89
CA ALA A 143 -19.03 -3.85 1.88
C ALA A 143 -19.06 -4.42 0.46
N LEU A 144 -19.71 -3.74 -0.49
CA LEU A 144 -19.72 -4.11 -1.90
C LEU A 144 -18.32 -4.06 -2.52
N VAL A 145 -17.53 -3.04 -2.20
CA VAL A 145 -16.10 -2.97 -2.60
C VAL A 145 -15.33 -4.15 -2.04
N ALA A 146 -15.51 -4.46 -0.75
CA ALA A 146 -14.82 -5.57 -0.11
C ALA A 146 -15.18 -6.90 -0.78
N VAL A 147 -16.47 -7.17 -1.03
CA VAL A 147 -16.94 -8.38 -1.71
C VAL A 147 -16.40 -8.46 -3.14
N GLY A 148 -16.50 -7.38 -3.91
CA GLY A 148 -16.02 -7.34 -5.29
C GLY A 148 -14.50 -7.55 -5.39
N LEU A 149 -13.72 -6.78 -4.63
CA LEU A 149 -12.25 -6.86 -4.67
C LEU A 149 -11.72 -8.14 -4.04
N LEU A 150 -12.20 -8.57 -2.86
CA LEU A 150 -11.78 -9.85 -2.28
C LEU A 150 -12.20 -11.03 -3.16
N GLY A 151 -13.39 -10.96 -3.77
CA GLY A 151 -13.87 -11.98 -4.70
C GLY A 151 -13.01 -12.14 -5.96
N VAL A 152 -12.31 -11.09 -6.40
CA VAL A 152 -11.36 -11.16 -7.53
C VAL A 152 -9.96 -11.54 -7.04
N VAL A 153 -9.48 -10.86 -5.99
CA VAL A 153 -8.09 -10.95 -5.55
C VAL A 153 -7.79 -12.26 -4.82
N VAL A 154 -8.72 -12.75 -3.98
CA VAL A 154 -8.49 -14.00 -3.22
C VAL A 154 -8.36 -15.19 -4.16
N PRO A 155 -9.27 -15.42 -5.12
CA PRO A 155 -9.11 -16.55 -6.05
C PRO A 155 -7.87 -16.41 -6.94
N ALA A 156 -7.53 -15.19 -7.40
CA ALA A 156 -6.30 -14.96 -8.14
C ALA A 156 -5.05 -15.28 -7.30
N ALA A 157 -5.03 -14.85 -6.04
CA ALA A 157 -3.94 -15.15 -5.11
C ALA A 157 -3.88 -16.65 -4.74
N LEU A 158 -5.01 -17.33 -4.61
CA LEU A 158 -5.04 -18.77 -4.33
C LEU A 158 -4.59 -19.60 -5.53
N ALA A 159 -5.06 -19.26 -6.74
CA ALA A 159 -4.63 -19.89 -7.99
C ALA A 159 -3.12 -19.83 -8.20
N THR A 160 -2.49 -18.79 -7.65
CA THR A 160 -1.05 -18.58 -7.75
C THR A 160 -0.27 -19.24 -6.60
N MET A 161 -0.89 -19.45 -5.43
CA MET A 161 -0.24 -20.07 -4.26
C MET A 161 -0.42 -21.59 -4.16
N LEU A 162 -1.47 -22.16 -4.75
CA LEU A 162 -1.83 -23.56 -4.59
C LEU A 162 -1.70 -24.32 -5.92
N PRO A 163 -0.66 -25.17 -6.08
CA PRO A 163 -0.52 -26.03 -7.25
C PRO A 163 -1.78 -26.87 -7.47
N GLY A 164 -2.29 -26.92 -8.71
CA GLY A 164 -3.48 -27.70 -9.07
C GLY A 164 -4.83 -27.04 -8.79
N THR A 165 -4.87 -25.74 -8.44
CA THR A 165 -6.12 -24.96 -8.35
C THR A 165 -6.47 -24.20 -9.63
N ASP A 166 -5.70 -24.42 -10.69
CA ASP A 166 -5.93 -23.89 -12.04
C ASP A 166 -7.26 -24.35 -12.65
N TRP A 167 -7.87 -25.41 -12.12
CA TRP A 167 -9.22 -25.86 -12.49
C TRP A 167 -10.28 -24.75 -12.30
N VAL A 168 -10.14 -23.88 -11.30
CA VAL A 168 -11.11 -22.79 -11.04
C VAL A 168 -11.06 -21.74 -12.16
N TYR A 169 -9.87 -21.51 -12.73
CA TYR A 169 -9.69 -20.67 -13.92
C TYR A 169 -10.11 -21.40 -15.20
N ARG A 170 -9.78 -22.69 -15.34
CA ARG A 170 -10.13 -23.51 -16.51
C ARG A 170 -11.64 -23.72 -16.68
N ASN A 171 -12.41 -23.80 -15.59
CA ASN A 171 -13.85 -24.05 -15.63
C ASN A 171 -14.69 -22.79 -15.92
N GLY A 172 -14.07 -21.64 -16.23
CA GLY A 172 -14.78 -20.42 -16.67
C GLY A 172 -15.61 -19.71 -15.60
N VAL A 173 -15.81 -20.31 -14.41
CA VAL A 173 -16.61 -19.73 -13.32
C VAL A 173 -16.05 -18.38 -12.86
N LEU A 174 -14.74 -18.28 -12.67
CA LEU A 174 -14.10 -17.00 -12.34
C LEU A 174 -14.14 -16.03 -13.53
N ALA A 175 -13.91 -16.51 -14.75
CA ALA A 175 -13.95 -15.67 -15.95
C ALA A 175 -15.32 -14.99 -16.12
N ALA A 176 -16.41 -15.72 -15.84
CA ALA A 176 -17.77 -15.18 -15.88
C ALA A 176 -18.09 -14.27 -14.67
N ALA A 177 -17.55 -14.57 -13.48
CA ALA A 177 -17.82 -13.81 -12.26
C ALA A 177 -16.99 -12.50 -12.16
N ILE A 178 -15.79 -12.45 -12.74
CA ILE A 178 -14.88 -11.29 -12.65
C ILE A 178 -15.56 -10.00 -13.12
N PRO A 179 -16.22 -9.92 -14.30
CA PRO A 179 -16.92 -8.70 -14.72
C PRO A 179 -17.96 -8.24 -13.71
N LEU A 180 -18.77 -9.16 -13.18
CA LEU A 180 -19.79 -8.86 -12.18
C LEU A 180 -19.17 -8.34 -10.87
N LEU A 181 -18.08 -8.95 -10.40
CA LEU A 181 -17.38 -8.54 -9.19
C LEU A 181 -16.70 -7.17 -9.36
N ILE A 182 -16.18 -6.86 -10.56
CA ILE A 182 -15.64 -5.54 -10.89
C ILE A 182 -16.77 -4.50 -10.87
N VAL A 183 -17.91 -4.78 -11.52
CA VAL A 183 -19.07 -3.89 -11.49
C VAL A 183 -19.53 -3.65 -10.05
N LEU A 184 -19.59 -4.71 -9.22
CA LEU A 184 -19.93 -4.61 -7.81
C LEU A 184 -18.95 -3.71 -7.05
N ALA A 185 -17.66 -3.86 -7.29
CA ALA A 185 -16.62 -3.04 -6.68
C ALA A 185 -16.72 -1.57 -7.11
N VAL A 186 -16.98 -1.30 -8.39
CA VAL A 186 -17.13 0.06 -8.93
C VAL A 186 -18.37 0.74 -8.35
N VAL A 187 -19.53 0.09 -8.41
CA VAL A 187 -20.79 0.61 -7.83
C VAL A 187 -20.62 0.82 -6.33
N GLY A 188 -20.02 -0.14 -5.63
CA GLY A 188 -19.68 -0.03 -4.22
C GLY A 188 -18.79 1.16 -3.92
N ALA A 189 -17.77 1.42 -4.75
CA ALA A 189 -16.84 2.53 -4.57
C ALA A 189 -17.54 3.89 -4.72
N PHE A 190 -18.45 4.03 -5.70
CA PHE A 190 -19.27 5.23 -5.84
C PHE A 190 -20.18 5.44 -4.63
N LEU A 191 -20.87 4.40 -4.15
CA LEU A 191 -21.71 4.50 -2.95
C LEU A 191 -20.88 4.83 -1.70
N ALA A 192 -19.71 4.22 -1.55
CA ALA A 192 -18.79 4.51 -0.46
C ALA A 192 -18.34 5.97 -0.51
N LEU A 193 -17.93 6.46 -1.69
CA LEU A 193 -17.49 7.84 -1.90
C LEU A 193 -18.61 8.84 -1.56
N ILE A 194 -19.81 8.65 -2.10
CA ILE A 194 -20.98 9.51 -1.82
C ILE A 194 -21.33 9.45 -0.32
N GLY A 195 -21.34 8.26 0.26
CA GLY A 195 -21.62 8.05 1.68
C GLY A 195 -20.61 8.76 2.58
N PHE A 196 -19.31 8.60 2.34
CA PHE A 196 -18.27 9.29 3.10
C PHE A 196 -18.33 10.81 2.88
N ALA A 197 -18.55 11.29 1.66
CA ALA A 197 -18.69 12.71 1.38
C ALA A 197 -19.85 13.34 2.16
N ARG A 198 -21.02 12.69 2.17
CA ARG A 198 -22.19 13.12 2.97
C ARG A 198 -21.92 13.07 4.47
N GLY A 199 -21.26 12.01 4.94
CA GLY A 199 -20.89 11.88 6.36
C GLY A 199 -19.90 12.95 6.82
N LEU A 200 -19.06 13.46 5.91
CA LEU A 200 -18.08 14.51 6.18
C LEU A 200 -18.62 15.92 5.98
N ALA A 201 -19.71 16.10 5.24
CA ALA A 201 -20.27 17.43 4.95
C ALA A 201 -20.70 18.20 6.22
N HIS A 202 -21.04 17.49 7.29
CA HIS A 202 -21.46 18.08 8.58
C HIS A 202 -20.32 18.24 9.58
N VAL A 203 -19.09 17.96 9.17
CA VAL A 203 -17.93 17.98 10.05
C VAL A 203 -17.21 19.29 9.84
N GLU A 204 -17.16 20.11 10.89
CA GLU A 204 -16.24 21.24 10.94
C GLU A 204 -14.81 20.71 10.89
N VAL A 205 -14.19 20.81 9.71
CA VAL A 205 -12.79 20.46 9.55
C VAL A 205 -11.98 21.58 10.19
N PRO A 206 -11.16 21.28 11.22
CA PRO A 206 -10.33 22.31 11.84
C PRO A 206 -9.52 23.01 10.76
N THR A 207 -9.53 24.34 10.77
CA THR A 207 -8.78 25.17 9.82
C THR A 207 -7.35 24.71 9.84
N ARG A 208 -6.93 24.05 8.77
CA ARG A 208 -5.61 23.41 8.70
C ARG A 208 -4.59 24.54 8.79
N THR A 209 -3.76 24.52 9.83
CA THR A 209 -2.63 25.46 9.92
C THR A 209 -1.85 25.34 8.62
N ALA A 210 -1.71 26.48 7.92
CA ALA A 210 -1.05 26.50 6.63
C ALA A 210 0.33 25.85 6.78
N PRO A 211 0.68 24.88 5.93
CA PRO A 211 2.01 24.28 6.00
C PRO A 211 3.04 25.40 5.89
N GLY A 212 4.04 25.38 6.78
CA GLY A 212 5.13 26.36 6.76
C GLY A 212 5.74 26.44 5.36
N SER A 213 6.02 27.66 4.88
CA SER A 213 6.50 27.87 3.52
C SER A 213 7.81 27.11 3.32
N THR A 214 7.84 26.23 2.30
CA THR A 214 9.08 25.54 1.94
C THR A 214 9.98 26.55 1.22
N LYS A 215 11.24 26.69 1.66
CA LYS A 215 12.22 27.53 0.96
C LYS A 215 12.46 26.98 -0.45
N ALA A 216 12.46 27.85 -1.45
CA ALA A 216 12.64 27.47 -2.85
C ALA A 216 13.93 26.65 -3.09
N ALA A 217 15.01 26.98 -2.37
CA ALA A 217 16.27 26.24 -2.43
C ALA A 217 16.14 24.78 -1.95
N THR A 218 15.39 24.53 -0.88
CA THR A 218 15.15 23.17 -0.37
C THR A 218 14.35 22.35 -1.38
N ARG A 219 13.32 22.95 -1.98
CA ARG A 219 12.51 22.31 -3.03
C ARG A 219 13.34 21.99 -4.27
N ALA A 220 14.17 22.93 -4.72
CA ALA A 220 15.05 22.73 -5.87
C ALA A 220 16.05 21.59 -5.63
N ARG A 221 16.69 21.53 -4.44
CA ARG A 221 17.61 20.43 -4.08
C ARG A 221 16.90 19.09 -4.06
N ALA A 222 15.73 19.01 -3.41
CA ALA A 222 14.96 17.77 -3.37
C ALA A 222 14.49 17.35 -4.76
N GLY A 223 14.12 18.31 -5.62
CA GLY A 223 13.77 18.06 -7.02
C GLY A 223 14.94 17.54 -7.85
N LEU A 224 16.15 18.08 -7.64
CA LEU A 224 17.36 17.61 -8.30
C LEU A 224 17.73 16.18 -7.86
N VAL A 225 17.66 15.88 -6.57
CA VAL A 225 17.89 14.52 -6.06
C VAL A 225 16.87 13.54 -6.65
N ALA A 226 15.58 13.90 -6.64
CA ALA A 226 14.54 13.08 -7.25
C ALA A 226 14.79 12.87 -8.76
N PHE A 227 15.18 13.93 -9.49
CA PHE A 227 15.53 13.85 -10.90
C PHE A 227 16.68 12.87 -11.15
N VAL A 228 17.79 12.99 -10.42
CA VAL A 228 18.96 12.11 -10.59
C VAL A 228 18.58 10.66 -10.34
N LEU A 229 17.84 10.36 -9.26
CA LEU A 229 17.41 9.00 -8.95
C LEU A 229 16.48 8.43 -10.03
N LEU A 230 15.54 9.23 -10.54
CA LEU A 230 14.62 8.80 -11.59
C LEU A 230 15.31 8.68 -12.96
N ALA A 231 16.31 9.51 -13.26
CA ALA A 231 17.11 9.39 -14.47
C ALA A 231 17.99 8.13 -14.44
N LEU A 232 18.60 7.82 -13.29
CA LEU A 232 19.33 6.56 -13.09
C LEU A 232 18.39 5.36 -13.23
N LEU A 233 17.18 5.45 -12.69
CA LEU A 233 16.15 4.43 -12.85
C LEU A 233 15.80 4.19 -14.33
N LEU A 234 15.61 5.25 -15.11
CA LEU A 234 15.32 5.16 -16.54
C LEU A 234 16.48 4.52 -17.32
N ALA A 235 17.70 4.98 -17.07
CA ALA A 235 18.89 4.44 -17.71
C ALA A 235 19.07 2.95 -17.37
N PHE A 236 18.93 2.58 -16.10
CA PHE A 236 19.00 1.20 -15.66
C PHE A 236 17.86 0.35 -16.22
N GLY A 237 16.63 0.88 -16.26
CA GLY A 237 15.48 0.18 -16.84
C GLY A 237 15.66 -0.11 -18.34
N SER A 238 16.21 0.84 -19.11
CA SER A 238 16.59 0.61 -20.51
C SER A 238 17.67 -0.46 -20.64
N TYR A 239 18.73 -0.38 -19.83
CA TYR A 239 19.80 -1.37 -19.82
C TYR A 239 19.29 -2.77 -19.44
N GLU A 240 18.45 -2.86 -18.42
CA GLU A 240 17.84 -4.11 -17.98
C GLU A 240 16.98 -4.73 -19.09
N THR A 241 16.19 -3.92 -19.80
CA THR A 241 15.29 -4.40 -20.86
C THR A 241 16.02 -4.79 -22.14
N LEU A 242 17.04 -4.03 -22.54
CA LEU A 242 17.73 -4.19 -23.82
C LEU A 242 19.00 -5.06 -23.73
N VAL A 243 19.49 -5.35 -22.53
CA VAL A 243 20.75 -6.09 -22.34
C VAL A 243 20.56 -7.26 -21.40
N LEU A 244 20.24 -6.99 -20.12
CA LEU A 244 20.27 -8.04 -19.09
C LEU A 244 19.18 -9.08 -19.29
N SER A 245 17.95 -8.67 -19.58
CA SER A 245 16.84 -9.59 -19.80
C SER A 245 17.03 -10.45 -21.05
N PRO A 246 17.40 -9.91 -22.22
CA PRO A 246 17.76 -10.72 -23.39
C PRO A 246 18.81 -11.79 -23.10
N LEU A 247 19.93 -11.43 -22.45
CA LEU A 247 20.99 -12.38 -22.09
C LEU A 247 20.52 -13.46 -21.10
N THR A 248 19.56 -13.12 -20.23
CA THR A 248 18.97 -14.09 -19.29
C THR A 248 18.04 -15.07 -20.01
N MET A 249 17.28 -14.60 -21.02
CA MET A 249 16.34 -15.43 -21.78
C MET A 249 17.03 -16.39 -22.74
N ALA A 250 18.17 -15.99 -23.31
CA ALA A 250 18.95 -16.78 -24.27
C ALA A 250 20.36 -17.09 -23.74
N PRO A 251 20.49 -17.94 -22.70
CA PRO A 251 21.78 -18.27 -22.11
C PRO A 251 22.69 -18.95 -23.14
N GLY A 252 23.95 -18.50 -23.21
CA GLY A 252 24.96 -19.03 -24.14
C GLY A 252 25.05 -18.31 -25.48
N TYR A 253 24.20 -17.32 -25.73
CA TYR A 253 24.27 -16.45 -26.90
C TYR A 253 24.87 -15.08 -26.53
N GLU A 254 25.62 -14.50 -27.47
CA GLU A 254 26.05 -13.10 -27.35
C GLU A 254 24.89 -12.15 -27.69
N LEU A 255 24.91 -10.93 -27.13
CA LEU A 255 23.82 -9.97 -27.32
C LEU A 255 23.59 -9.64 -28.80
N SER A 256 24.66 -9.52 -29.59
CA SER A 256 24.58 -9.27 -31.02
C SER A 256 23.94 -10.43 -31.78
N GLU A 257 24.18 -11.67 -31.36
CA GLU A 257 23.61 -12.87 -31.96
C GLU A 257 22.11 -12.94 -31.67
N ILE A 258 21.71 -12.67 -30.43
CA ILE A 258 20.30 -12.60 -30.03
C ILE A 258 19.53 -11.67 -30.96
N TYR A 259 20.01 -10.43 -31.14
CA TYR A 259 19.35 -9.46 -32.02
C TYR A 259 19.50 -9.76 -33.52
N ALA A 260 20.47 -10.57 -33.93
CA ALA A 260 20.61 -11.01 -35.32
C ALA A 260 19.63 -12.15 -35.66
N LEU A 261 19.27 -12.98 -34.68
CA LEU A 261 18.33 -14.09 -34.84
C LEU A 261 16.86 -13.63 -34.90
N LEU A 262 16.53 -12.45 -34.37
CA LEU A 262 15.19 -11.89 -34.45
C LEU A 262 14.87 -11.38 -35.86
N SER A 263 13.60 -11.53 -36.26
CA SER A 263 13.11 -10.92 -37.49
C SER A 263 13.27 -9.38 -37.41
N PRO A 264 13.54 -8.68 -38.53
CA PRO A 264 13.65 -7.23 -38.51
C PRO A 264 12.42 -6.51 -37.90
N PRO A 265 11.17 -6.91 -38.19
CA PRO A 265 9.98 -6.35 -37.54
C PRO A 265 9.98 -6.55 -36.02
N ASP A 266 10.23 -7.76 -35.53
CA ASP A 266 10.17 -8.07 -34.10
C ASP A 266 11.21 -7.28 -33.30
N ARG A 267 12.44 -7.23 -33.82
CA ARG A 267 13.53 -6.44 -33.24
C ARG A 267 13.19 -4.95 -33.19
N SER A 268 12.73 -4.39 -34.32
CA SER A 268 12.47 -2.96 -34.44
C SER A 268 11.29 -2.52 -33.58
N TRP A 269 10.17 -3.27 -33.56
CA TRP A 269 9.04 -3.00 -32.69
C TRP A 269 9.40 -3.12 -31.21
N GLY A 270 10.13 -4.18 -30.84
CA GLY A 270 10.59 -4.38 -29.46
C GLY A 270 11.45 -3.20 -28.96
N ILE A 271 12.46 -2.79 -29.74
CA ILE A 271 13.31 -1.65 -29.40
C ILE A 271 12.50 -0.35 -29.36
N MET A 272 11.60 -0.13 -30.33
CA MET A 272 10.80 1.08 -30.39
C MET A 272 9.89 1.24 -29.18
N MET A 273 9.29 0.17 -28.66
CA MET A 273 8.48 0.23 -27.44
C MET A 273 9.28 0.65 -26.21
N VAL A 274 10.52 0.18 -26.08
CA VAL A 274 11.44 0.63 -25.03
C VAL A 274 11.80 2.11 -25.21
N MET A 275 12.01 2.57 -26.44
CA MET A 275 12.30 3.98 -26.72
C MET A 275 11.11 4.89 -26.43
N ILE A 276 9.88 4.49 -26.79
CA ILE A 276 8.66 5.22 -26.46
C ILE A 276 8.52 5.36 -24.94
N TRP A 277 8.72 4.26 -24.20
CA TRP A 277 8.73 4.28 -22.73
C TRP A 277 9.78 5.24 -22.19
N LEU A 278 11.04 5.15 -22.65
CA LEU A 278 12.14 5.98 -22.18
C LEU A 278 11.87 7.47 -22.42
N VAL A 279 11.43 7.85 -23.62
CA VAL A 279 11.13 9.24 -23.98
C VAL A 279 9.97 9.77 -23.16
N PHE A 280 8.85 9.03 -23.12
CA PHE A 280 7.65 9.45 -22.39
C PHE A 280 7.95 9.73 -20.91
N TRP A 281 8.64 8.82 -20.24
CA TRP A 281 8.96 8.98 -18.82
C TRP A 281 10.08 9.99 -18.57
N SER A 282 11.02 10.16 -19.49
CA SER A 282 12.01 11.24 -19.42
C SER A 282 11.33 12.61 -19.42
N VAL A 283 10.30 12.81 -20.26
CA VAL A 283 9.51 14.04 -20.27
C VAL A 283 8.80 14.26 -18.92
N ALA A 284 8.20 13.22 -18.33
CA ALA A 284 7.54 13.32 -17.02
C ALA A 284 8.53 13.68 -15.90
N VAL A 285 9.72 13.07 -15.91
CA VAL A 285 10.80 13.34 -14.94
C VAL A 285 11.34 14.76 -15.08
N LEU A 286 11.54 15.24 -16.32
CA LEU A 286 11.94 16.62 -16.60
C LEU A 286 10.86 17.62 -16.19
N ALA A 287 9.58 17.31 -16.40
CA ALA A 287 8.47 18.14 -15.96
C ALA A 287 8.43 18.30 -14.44
N LEU A 288 8.64 17.20 -13.69
CA LEU A 288 8.74 17.25 -12.22
C LEU A 288 9.91 18.13 -11.75
N LEU A 289 11.09 18.00 -12.40
CA LEU A 289 12.24 18.85 -12.12
C LEU A 289 11.92 20.33 -12.39
N ALA A 290 11.35 20.63 -13.57
CA ALA A 290 10.97 21.99 -13.95
C ALA A 290 10.04 22.61 -12.91
N LEU A 291 9.00 21.88 -12.47
CA LEU A 291 8.09 22.32 -11.41
C LEU A 291 8.81 22.63 -10.10
N CYS A 292 9.86 21.87 -9.75
CA CYS A 292 10.66 22.13 -8.56
C CYS A 292 11.55 23.37 -8.69
N LEU A 293 11.97 23.72 -9.91
CA LEU A 293 12.85 24.85 -10.20
C LEU A 293 12.11 26.18 -10.43
N LEU A 294 10.81 26.15 -10.79
CA LEU A 294 10.00 27.34 -11.09
C LEU A 294 10.02 28.39 -9.95
N ARG A 295 10.38 29.64 -10.27
CA ARG A 295 10.38 30.78 -9.35
C ARG A 295 9.22 31.75 -9.64
N GLY A 296 9.00 32.74 -8.77
CA GLY A 296 8.01 33.81 -9.00
C GLY A 296 6.59 33.50 -8.50
N ARG A 297 5.57 34.05 -9.16
CA ARG A 297 4.17 34.03 -8.68
C ARG A 297 3.61 32.61 -8.49
N LEU A 298 3.97 31.68 -9.38
CA LEU A 298 3.57 30.27 -9.26
C LEU A 298 4.29 29.53 -8.13
N ALA A 299 5.43 30.03 -7.65
CA ALA A 299 6.20 29.38 -6.61
C ALA A 299 5.45 29.33 -5.27
N ALA A 300 4.56 30.29 -4.99
CA ALA A 300 3.75 30.28 -3.77
C ALA A 300 2.78 29.09 -3.73
N ALA A 301 2.02 28.88 -4.80
CA ALA A 301 1.12 27.73 -4.93
C ALA A 301 1.91 26.41 -4.94
N LEU A 302 3.03 26.37 -5.68
CA LEU A 302 3.89 25.19 -5.75
C LEU A 302 4.60 24.89 -4.42
N ASN A 303 4.91 25.88 -3.58
CA ASN A 303 5.52 25.64 -2.27
C ASN A 303 4.56 24.95 -1.29
N VAL A 304 3.24 25.13 -1.49
CA VAL A 304 2.21 24.40 -0.74
C VAL A 304 2.06 22.97 -1.28
N LEU A 305 2.13 22.80 -2.60
CA LEU A 305 1.96 21.49 -3.25
C LEU A 305 3.21 20.60 -3.16
N LEU A 306 4.41 21.18 -3.25
CA LEU A 306 5.72 20.51 -3.32
C LEU A 306 6.53 20.67 -2.03
N THR A 307 5.87 20.51 -0.88
CA THR A 307 6.60 20.29 0.38
C THR A 307 7.54 19.09 0.24
N PRO A 308 8.68 19.04 0.95
CA PRO A 308 9.65 17.94 0.80
C PRO A 308 9.01 16.55 0.92
N ARG A 309 8.09 16.37 1.89
CA ARG A 309 7.33 15.12 2.06
C ARG A 309 6.49 14.77 0.83
N ARG A 310 5.76 15.74 0.26
CA ARG A 310 4.90 15.50 -0.91
C ARG A 310 5.75 15.22 -2.15
N LEU A 311 6.87 15.91 -2.30
CA LEU A 311 7.82 15.66 -3.38
C LEU A 311 8.41 14.24 -3.29
N THR A 312 8.77 13.77 -2.10
CA THR A 312 9.19 12.37 -1.89
C THR A 312 8.07 11.40 -2.29
N VAL A 313 6.82 11.65 -1.88
CA VAL A 313 5.67 10.82 -2.30
C VAL A 313 5.52 10.80 -3.81
N TYR A 314 5.58 11.96 -4.48
CA TYR A 314 5.45 12.05 -5.94
C TYR A 314 6.59 11.34 -6.66
N ALA A 315 7.83 11.50 -6.20
CA ALA A 315 8.99 10.82 -6.78
C ALA A 315 8.88 9.29 -6.64
N LEU A 316 8.48 8.80 -5.46
CA LEU A 316 8.30 7.37 -5.23
C LEU A 316 7.14 6.78 -6.06
N LEU A 317 6.00 7.48 -6.15
CA LEU A 317 4.88 7.05 -7.00
C LEU A 317 5.28 7.05 -8.47
N LEU A 318 5.93 8.11 -8.94
CA LEU A 318 6.39 8.21 -10.32
C LEU A 318 7.39 7.09 -10.64
N GLY A 319 8.38 6.86 -9.78
CA GLY A 319 9.33 5.75 -9.95
C GLY A 319 8.65 4.38 -9.98
N ALA A 320 7.68 4.13 -9.10
CA ALA A 320 6.91 2.88 -9.10
C ALA A 320 6.13 2.68 -10.42
N VAL A 321 5.51 3.74 -10.93
CA VAL A 321 4.76 3.70 -12.19
C VAL A 321 5.71 3.50 -13.39
N ILE A 322 6.86 4.18 -13.41
CA ILE A 322 7.92 3.99 -14.42
C ILE A 322 8.34 2.51 -14.48
N ILE A 323 8.62 1.90 -13.33
CA ILE A 323 9.01 0.49 -13.22
C ILE A 323 7.90 -0.45 -13.70
N PHE A 324 6.64 -0.17 -13.33
CA PHE A 324 5.51 -0.97 -13.78
C PHE A 324 5.40 -0.96 -15.31
N PHE A 325 5.44 0.22 -15.93
CA PHE A 325 5.35 0.36 -17.38
C PHE A 325 6.61 -0.11 -18.12
N GLN A 326 7.74 -0.22 -17.44
CA GLN A 326 8.95 -0.80 -18.01
C GLN A 326 8.81 -2.30 -18.27
N GLY A 327 8.10 -3.03 -17.41
CA GLY A 327 7.76 -4.43 -17.70
C GLY A 327 6.94 -4.58 -19.00
N TRP A 328 6.02 -3.64 -19.25
CA TRP A 328 5.21 -3.62 -20.48
C TRP A 328 6.00 -3.23 -21.72
N SER A 329 6.96 -2.30 -21.60
CA SER A 329 7.76 -1.88 -22.75
C SER A 329 8.70 -2.99 -23.25
N GLY A 330 9.20 -3.83 -22.33
CA GLY A 330 10.00 -5.00 -22.65
C GLY A 330 9.20 -6.22 -23.11
N PHE A 331 7.88 -6.22 -22.94
CA PHE A 331 7.04 -7.41 -23.15
C PHE A 331 7.12 -7.94 -24.59
N SER A 332 6.99 -7.07 -25.60
CA SER A 332 7.05 -7.48 -27.00
C SER A 332 8.40 -8.09 -27.37
N LEU A 333 9.50 -7.45 -26.96
CA LEU A 333 10.84 -7.96 -27.23
C LEU A 333 11.09 -9.29 -26.51
N GLY A 334 10.65 -9.39 -25.26
CA GLY A 334 10.77 -10.61 -24.46
C GLY A 334 10.03 -11.79 -25.08
N MET A 335 8.79 -11.56 -25.56
CA MET A 335 8.02 -12.58 -26.29
C MET A 335 8.75 -13.01 -27.57
N SER A 336 9.22 -12.07 -28.39
CA SER A 336 9.94 -12.41 -29.63
C SER A 336 11.20 -13.24 -29.38
N ILE A 337 11.98 -12.93 -28.34
CA ILE A 337 13.15 -13.72 -27.94
C ILE A 337 12.72 -15.13 -27.49
N SER A 338 11.71 -15.20 -26.64
CA SER A 338 11.19 -16.46 -26.09
C SER A 338 10.56 -17.35 -27.16
N ASP A 339 9.99 -16.79 -28.22
CA ASP A 339 9.37 -17.56 -29.30
C ASP A 339 10.40 -18.00 -30.37
N THR A 340 11.56 -17.34 -30.44
CA THR A 340 12.54 -17.54 -31.53
C THR A 340 13.79 -18.31 -31.08
N ILE A 341 14.29 -18.08 -29.87
CA ILE A 341 15.62 -18.53 -29.44
C ILE A 341 15.48 -19.61 -28.35
N PRO A 342 16.15 -20.77 -28.49
CA PRO A 342 16.23 -21.77 -27.41
C PRO A 342 16.73 -21.14 -26.09
N PRO A 343 16.19 -21.54 -24.92
CA PRO A 343 15.30 -22.68 -24.66
C PRO A 343 13.80 -22.39 -24.84
N PHE A 344 13.45 -21.32 -25.53
CA PHE A 344 12.06 -20.87 -25.72
C PHE A 344 11.33 -20.54 -24.41
N ALA A 345 12.08 -19.99 -23.45
CA ALA A 345 11.57 -19.68 -22.12
C ALA A 345 11.43 -18.16 -21.95
N GLY A 346 10.23 -17.76 -21.56
CA GLY A 346 10.00 -16.42 -21.01
C GLY A 346 10.74 -16.24 -19.70
N GLY A 347 11.11 -15.01 -19.39
CA GLY A 347 11.78 -14.74 -18.13
C GLY A 347 12.13 -13.29 -17.96
N ARG A 348 12.87 -13.03 -16.88
CA ARG A 348 13.41 -11.71 -16.62
C ARG A 348 14.69 -11.86 -15.80
N SER A 349 15.65 -10.98 -16.05
CA SER A 349 16.86 -10.91 -15.24
C SER A 349 16.52 -10.77 -13.75
N TRP A 350 17.36 -11.30 -12.85
CA TRP A 350 17.14 -11.15 -11.41
C TRP A 350 17.14 -9.67 -10.99
N GLN A 351 17.90 -8.83 -11.71
CA GLN A 351 17.92 -7.38 -11.56
C GLN A 351 16.55 -6.78 -11.90
N GLY A 352 15.91 -7.24 -12.98
CA GLY A 352 14.56 -6.86 -13.35
C GLY A 352 13.53 -7.25 -12.28
N GLN A 353 13.66 -8.44 -11.69
CA GLN A 353 12.81 -8.87 -10.57
C GLN A 353 13.02 -7.98 -9.33
N ALA A 354 14.27 -7.67 -8.99
CA ALA A 354 14.60 -6.75 -7.90
C ALA A 354 14.06 -5.34 -8.17
N LEU A 355 14.11 -4.88 -9.43
CA LEU A 355 13.56 -3.60 -9.85
C LEU A 355 12.04 -3.56 -9.65
N SER A 356 11.31 -4.60 -10.07
CA SER A 356 9.87 -4.73 -9.82
C SER A 356 9.53 -4.73 -8.33
N ALA A 357 10.29 -5.44 -7.50
CA ALA A 357 10.11 -5.43 -6.05
C ALA A 357 10.36 -4.03 -5.45
N LEU A 358 11.39 -3.32 -5.92
CA LEU A 358 11.68 -1.94 -5.53
C LEU A 358 10.55 -0.98 -5.94
N GLY A 359 9.95 -1.19 -7.12
CA GLY A 359 8.79 -0.44 -7.59
C GLY A 359 7.58 -0.62 -6.67
N ALA A 360 7.25 -1.87 -6.33
CA ALA A 360 6.17 -2.17 -5.40
C ALA A 360 6.42 -1.57 -4.01
N LEU A 361 7.64 -1.72 -3.48
CA LEU A 361 8.02 -1.14 -2.19
C LEU A 361 7.90 0.38 -2.21
N SER A 362 8.39 1.03 -3.27
CA SER A 362 8.29 2.48 -3.46
C SER A 362 6.83 2.94 -3.47
N PHE A 363 5.96 2.21 -4.15
CA PHE A 363 4.52 2.47 -4.16
C PHE A 363 3.92 2.37 -2.76
N VAL A 364 4.16 1.26 -2.05
CA VAL A 364 3.66 1.02 -0.69
C VAL A 364 4.13 2.14 0.25
N VAL A 365 5.42 2.47 0.23
CA VAL A 365 6.00 3.54 1.06
C VAL A 365 5.36 4.88 0.72
N ALA A 366 5.14 5.20 -0.56
CA ALA A 366 4.51 6.45 -0.96
C ALA A 366 3.06 6.56 -0.48
N ILE A 367 2.28 5.48 -0.62
CA ILE A 367 0.90 5.41 -0.14
C ILE A 367 0.85 5.54 1.39
N MET A 368 1.75 4.87 2.11
CA MET A 368 1.85 5.01 3.56
C MET A 368 2.21 6.44 3.95
N LEU A 369 3.21 7.05 3.31
CA LEU A 369 3.60 8.44 3.58
C LEU A 369 2.50 9.46 3.20
N ALA A 370 1.68 9.18 2.19
CA ALA A 370 0.58 10.06 1.78
C ALA A 370 -0.63 9.94 2.71
N LEU A 371 -1.03 8.70 3.00
CA LEU A 371 -2.31 8.42 3.65
C LEU A 371 -2.17 8.23 5.15
N VAL A 372 -1.11 7.61 5.68
CA VAL A 372 -1.05 7.31 7.12
C VAL A 372 -0.99 8.60 7.96
N PRO A 373 -1.91 8.76 8.95
CA PRO A 373 -1.89 9.90 9.87
C PRO A 373 -0.58 9.95 10.68
N GLY A 374 0.03 11.13 10.78
CA GLY A 374 1.21 11.32 11.63
C GLY A 374 0.88 11.27 13.13
N PRO A 375 1.92 11.23 13.98
CA PRO A 375 1.75 11.39 15.43
C PRO A 375 1.00 12.68 15.76
N ARG A 376 0.06 12.61 16.71
CA ARG A 376 -0.64 13.82 17.18
C ARG A 376 0.41 14.71 17.86
N ARG A 377 0.57 15.94 17.39
CA ARG A 377 1.31 16.96 18.15
C ARG A 377 0.44 17.35 19.33
N ALA A 378 1.02 17.34 20.53
CA ALA A 378 0.33 17.87 21.70
C ALA A 378 -0.11 19.31 21.40
N PRO A 379 -1.32 19.71 21.82
CA PRO A 379 -1.69 21.12 21.74
C PRO A 379 -0.61 21.91 22.46
N VAL A 380 0.03 22.84 21.75
CA VAL A 380 0.94 23.79 22.38
C VAL A 380 0.09 24.53 23.41
N PRO A 381 0.46 24.54 24.70
CA PRO A 381 -0.26 25.32 25.68
C PRO A 381 -0.37 26.73 25.11
N ALA A 382 -1.59 27.26 25.00
CA ALA A 382 -1.74 28.65 24.66
C ALA A 382 -0.87 29.41 25.66
N ALA A 383 0.18 30.06 25.18
CA ALA A 383 0.96 30.95 26.03
C ALA A 383 -0.07 31.86 26.66
N SER A 384 -0.23 31.76 27.98
CA SER A 384 -1.13 32.63 28.72
C SER A 384 -0.73 34.03 28.33
N ALA A 385 -1.60 34.71 27.57
CA ALA A 385 -1.42 36.11 27.26
C ALA A 385 -1.38 36.81 28.62
N ALA A 386 -0.17 37.19 29.03
CA ALA A 386 0.10 38.00 30.20
C ALA A 386 0.03 39.47 29.79
#